data_AF-A0A0K8R3R3-F1
#
_entry.id   AF-A0A0K8R3R3-F1
#
_cell.length_a   1.000
_cell.length_b   1.000
_cell.length_c   1.000
_cell.angle_alpha   90.00
_cell.angle_beta   90.00
_cell.angle_gamma   90.00
#
_symmetry.space_group_name_H-M   'P 1'
#
loop_
_entity.id
_entity.type
_entity.pdbx_description
1 polymer ?
#
loop_
_entity_poly.entity_id
_entity_poly.type
_entity_poly.pdbx_seq_one_letter_code
_entity_poly.pdbx_strand_id
1 'polypeptide(L)'
;MISTRILLLLAALALACIAVGSTNQGQGKPTPENGCPQVSADSFRRLNQSTTKRSNHLPHRLGEYCQDLLYKEKPVTCIGTLGPTSKDCPLCCACHDGVEIIYTNTTAPRNSPCGKLRKDKNPRTL
;
A
#
# COMPACT_ATOMS: atom_id res chain seq x y z
N MET A 1 32.55 19.32 -34.65
CA MET A 1 31.75 18.11 -34.87
C MET A 1 31.74 17.32 -33.56
N ILE A 2 30.61 17.31 -32.85
CA ILE A 2 30.48 16.56 -31.60
C ILE A 2 30.48 15.07 -31.95
N SER A 3 31.37 14.31 -31.31
CA SER A 3 31.56 12.89 -31.56
C SER A 3 30.26 12.13 -31.27
N THR A 4 29.67 11.52 -32.29
CA THR A 4 28.44 10.72 -32.22
C THR A 4 28.51 9.63 -31.15
N ARG A 5 29.72 9.16 -30.82
CA ARG A 5 29.97 8.20 -29.74
C ARG A 5 29.60 8.74 -28.36
N ILE A 6 29.84 10.03 -28.11
CA ILE A 6 29.50 10.66 -26.83
C ILE A 6 27.97 10.76 -26.69
N LEU A 7 27.28 11.15 -27.76
CA LEU A 7 25.81 11.22 -27.78
C LEU A 7 25.16 9.85 -27.52
N LEU A 8 25.71 8.77 -28.07
CA LEU A 8 25.22 7.41 -27.84
C LEU A 8 25.42 6.96 -26.38
N LEU A 9 26.56 7.28 -25.77
CA LEU A 9 26.83 6.98 -24.36
C LEU A 9 25.86 7.72 -23.42
N LEU A 10 25.59 9.00 -23.70
CA LEU A 10 24.62 9.80 -22.94
C LEU A 10 23.19 9.26 -23.10
N ALA A 11 22.80 8.84 -24.30
CA ALA A 11 21.48 8.25 -24.55
C ALA A 11 21.28 6.90 -23.83
N ALA A 12 22.31 6.04 -23.84
CA ALA A 12 22.27 4.77 -23.10
C ALA A 12 22.20 4.98 -21.58
N LEU A 13 22.94 5.97 -21.06
CA LEU A 13 22.91 6.33 -19.64
C LEU A 13 21.54 6.87 -19.22
N ALA A 14 20.91 7.70 -20.06
CA ALA A 14 19.56 8.18 -19.83
C ALA A 14 18.55 7.02 -19.76
N LEU A 15 18.56 6.10 -20.73
CA LEU A 15 17.66 4.93 -20.75
C LEU A 15 17.83 4.02 -19.52
N ALA A 16 19.06 3.79 -19.06
CA ALA A 16 19.33 3.03 -17.85
C ALA A 16 18.75 3.70 -16.58
N CYS A 17 18.78 5.04 -16.53
CA CYS A 17 18.19 5.80 -15.42
C CYS A 17 16.65 5.74 -15.42
N ILE A 18 15.99 5.68 -16.60
CA ILE A 18 14.52 5.55 -16.65
C ILE A 18 14.06 4.16 -16.21
N ALA A 19 14.83 3.12 -16.53
CA ALA A 19 14.52 1.75 -16.11
C ALA A 19 14.62 1.54 -14.58
N VAL A 20 15.52 2.26 -13.91
CA VAL A 20 15.70 2.20 -12.45
C VAL A 20 14.77 3.17 -11.71
N GLY A 21 14.31 4.25 -12.33
CA GLY A 21 13.34 5.18 -11.74
C GLY A 21 11.95 4.57 -11.48
N SER A 22 11.62 3.46 -12.16
CA SER A 22 10.31 2.80 -12.08
C SER A 22 10.25 1.61 -11.11
N THR A 23 11.30 1.35 -10.33
CA THR A 23 11.33 0.21 -9.39
C THR A 23 10.91 0.58 -7.97
N ASN A 24 10.63 1.86 -7.69
CA ASN A 24 10.05 2.31 -6.41
C ASN A 24 8.52 2.20 -6.36
N GLN A 25 7.89 1.73 -7.43
CA GLN A 25 6.48 1.38 -7.43
C GLN A 25 6.37 0.06 -6.67
N GLY A 26 5.80 0.09 -5.45
CA GLY A 26 5.70 -1.08 -4.59
C GLY A 26 5.28 -2.31 -5.40
N GLN A 27 6.09 -3.37 -5.30
CA GLN A 27 5.88 -4.66 -5.98
C GLN A 27 4.66 -5.38 -5.40
N GLY A 28 3.50 -4.74 -5.49
CA GLY A 28 2.24 -5.35 -5.13
C GLY A 28 1.82 -6.38 -6.17
N LYS A 29 0.84 -7.18 -5.82
CA LYS A 29 0.34 -8.30 -6.63
C LYS A 29 -1.11 -8.02 -7.06
N PRO A 30 -1.57 -8.59 -8.19
CA PRO A 30 -2.97 -8.46 -8.61
C PRO A 30 -3.94 -9.26 -7.73
N THR A 31 -3.41 -10.17 -6.90
CA THR A 31 -4.19 -10.99 -5.98
C THR A 31 -3.73 -10.79 -4.53
N PRO A 32 -4.66 -10.83 -3.56
CA PRO A 32 -4.31 -10.75 -2.14
C PRO A 32 -3.54 -11.99 -1.69
N GLU A 33 -2.59 -11.81 -0.79
CA GLU A 33 -1.96 -12.93 -0.08
C GLU A 33 -2.88 -13.49 1.02
N ASN A 34 -2.54 -14.68 1.52
CA ASN A 34 -3.34 -15.37 2.55
C ASN A 34 -3.65 -14.48 3.75
N GLY A 35 -4.94 -14.35 4.09
CA GLY A 35 -5.41 -13.56 5.22
C GLY A 35 -5.79 -12.12 4.89
N CYS A 36 -5.55 -11.65 3.66
CA CYS A 36 -6.06 -10.38 3.18
C CYS A 36 -7.42 -10.55 2.46
N PRO A 37 -8.43 -9.72 2.76
CA PRO A 37 -9.70 -9.81 2.05
C PRO A 37 -9.52 -9.36 0.59
N GLN A 38 -10.14 -10.09 -0.32
CA GLN A 38 -10.29 -9.63 -1.69
C GLN A 38 -11.25 -8.44 -1.73
N VAL A 39 -10.85 -7.38 -2.42
CA VAL A 39 -11.70 -6.20 -2.65
C VAL A 39 -12.02 -6.07 -4.13
N SER A 40 -13.14 -5.41 -4.43
CA SER A 40 -13.57 -5.09 -5.79
C SER A 40 -13.62 -3.58 -6.00
N ALA A 41 -13.75 -3.14 -7.25
CA ALA A 41 -13.96 -1.72 -7.58
C ALA A 41 -15.13 -1.10 -6.78
N ASP A 42 -16.19 -1.88 -6.55
CA ASP A 42 -17.34 -1.50 -5.73
C ASP A 42 -16.98 -1.19 -4.27
N SER A 43 -15.96 -1.84 -3.71
CA SER A 43 -15.47 -1.54 -2.35
C SER A 43 -14.92 -0.13 -2.26
N PHE A 44 -14.19 0.34 -3.27
CA PHE A 44 -13.68 1.72 -3.34
C PHE A 44 -14.81 2.73 -3.54
N ARG A 45 -15.79 2.43 -4.40
CA ARG A 45 -16.99 3.28 -4.55
C ARG A 45 -17.71 3.47 -3.22
N ARG A 46 -17.93 2.38 -2.46
CA ARG A 46 -18.55 2.43 -1.14
C ARG A 46 -17.70 3.19 -0.12
N LEU A 47 -16.38 3.06 -0.16
CA LEU A 47 -15.47 3.81 0.70
C LEU A 47 -15.64 5.34 0.50
N ASN A 48 -15.67 5.78 -0.75
CA ASN A 48 -15.84 7.19 -1.13
C ASN A 48 -17.25 7.74 -0.83
N GLN A 49 -18.27 6.87 -0.83
CA GLN A 49 -19.61 7.25 -0.38
C GLN A 49 -19.66 7.34 1.16
N SER A 50 -18.96 6.45 1.86
CA SER A 50 -18.92 6.36 3.32
C SER A 50 -18.20 7.54 3.98
N THR A 51 -17.22 8.17 3.32
CA THR A 51 -16.59 9.41 3.81
C THR A 51 -17.60 10.56 3.95
N THR A 52 -18.69 10.57 3.17
CA THR A 52 -19.78 11.56 3.30
C THR A 52 -20.81 11.21 4.39
N LYS A 53 -20.84 9.97 4.88
CA LYS A 53 -21.76 9.49 5.93
C LYS A 53 -20.99 8.70 6.98
N ARG A 54 -20.53 9.35 8.05
CA ARG A 54 -20.01 8.81 9.34
C ARG A 54 -19.90 7.28 9.47
N SER A 55 -19.13 6.61 8.62
CA SER A 55 -19.03 5.14 8.62
C SER A 55 -17.62 4.70 8.24
N ASN A 56 -17.11 3.78 9.06
CA ASN A 56 -15.87 3.02 8.93
C ASN A 56 -14.61 3.83 8.63
N HIS A 57 -14.26 4.64 9.62
CA HIS A 57 -13.03 5.40 9.68
C HIS A 57 -11.75 4.54 9.70
N LEU A 58 -11.82 3.27 10.12
CA LEU A 58 -10.61 2.45 10.25
C LEU A 58 -10.06 1.97 8.88
N PRO A 59 -10.85 1.33 7.98
CA PRO A 59 -10.33 0.96 6.66
C PRO A 59 -9.87 2.15 5.83
N HIS A 60 -10.55 3.29 5.97
CA HIS A 60 -10.15 4.55 5.32
C HIS A 60 -8.82 5.07 5.86
N ARG A 61 -8.67 5.22 7.19
CA ARG A 61 -7.41 5.71 7.79
C ARG A 61 -6.23 4.77 7.55
N LEU A 62 -6.46 3.46 7.58
CA LEU A 62 -5.43 2.49 7.23
C LEU A 62 -5.10 2.57 5.73
N GLY A 63 -6.08 2.89 4.89
CA GLY A 63 -5.90 3.17 3.47
C GLY A 63 -5.04 4.41 3.22
N GLU A 64 -5.32 5.53 3.90
CA GLU A 64 -4.49 6.74 3.85
C GLU A 64 -3.04 6.43 4.25
N TYR A 65 -2.84 5.67 5.33
CA TYR A 65 -1.52 5.22 5.73
C TYR A 65 -0.81 4.39 4.66
N CYS A 66 -1.53 3.45 4.01
CA CYS A 66 -0.99 2.67 2.89
C CYS A 66 -0.59 3.57 1.71
N GLN A 67 -1.41 4.56 1.35
CA GLN A 67 -1.14 5.50 0.27
C GLN A 67 0.12 6.32 0.57
N ASP A 68 0.21 6.90 1.76
CA ASP A 68 1.36 7.70 2.19
C ASP A 68 2.66 6.88 2.20
N LEU A 69 2.56 5.61 2.62
CA LEU A 69 3.71 4.71 2.72
C LEU A 69 4.20 4.22 1.35
N LEU A 70 3.28 3.86 0.45
CA LEU A 70 3.60 3.11 -0.78
C LEU A 70 3.57 3.96 -2.05
N TYR A 71 2.79 5.03 -2.06
CA TYR A 71 2.42 5.78 -3.25
C TYR A 71 2.38 7.27 -2.98
N LYS A 72 3.39 7.76 -2.24
CA LYS A 72 3.57 9.19 -1.94
C LYS A 72 3.38 10.01 -3.22
N GLU A 73 2.46 10.98 -3.16
CA GLU A 73 2.14 11.91 -4.25
C GLU A 73 1.46 11.29 -5.51
N LYS A 74 1.09 10.00 -5.49
CA LYS A 74 0.27 9.40 -6.56
C LYS A 74 -1.23 9.45 -6.22
N PRO A 75 -2.10 9.73 -7.22
CA PRO A 75 -3.55 9.77 -7.05
C PRO A 75 -4.16 8.36 -7.02
N VAL A 76 -3.75 7.52 -6.08
CA VAL A 76 -4.31 6.19 -5.85
C VAL A 76 -5.28 6.23 -4.68
N THR A 77 -6.34 5.41 -4.72
CA THR A 77 -7.22 5.21 -3.55
C THR A 77 -6.88 3.87 -2.92
N CYS A 78 -6.63 3.85 -1.62
CA CYS A 78 -6.28 2.61 -0.91
C CYS A 78 -7.33 2.23 0.15
N ILE A 79 -7.51 0.93 0.34
CA ILE A 79 -8.24 0.32 1.45
C ILE A 79 -7.23 -0.44 2.31
N GLY A 80 -7.14 -0.10 3.58
CA GLY A 80 -6.31 -0.83 4.53
C GLY A 80 -7.14 -1.79 5.38
N THR A 81 -6.73 -3.05 5.47
CA THR A 81 -7.37 -4.03 6.37
C THR A 81 -6.33 -4.71 7.23
N LEU A 82 -6.59 -4.78 8.54
CA LEU A 82 -5.74 -5.59 9.42
C LEU A 82 -5.87 -7.06 9.04
N GLY A 83 -4.73 -7.70 8.80
CA GLY A 83 -4.66 -9.13 8.59
C GLY A 83 -4.88 -9.90 9.91
N PRO A 84 -4.63 -11.23 9.91
CA PRO A 84 -4.80 -12.06 11.09
C PRO A 84 -4.06 -11.49 12.31
N THR A 85 -4.65 -11.67 13.50
CA THR A 85 -4.02 -11.21 14.75
C THR A 85 -2.72 -11.97 14.98
N SER A 86 -1.60 -11.30 14.74
CA SER A 86 -0.25 -11.86 14.92
C SER A 86 0.67 -10.85 15.61
N LYS A 87 1.85 -11.31 16.06
CA LYS A 87 2.84 -10.44 16.68
C LYS A 87 3.23 -9.28 15.76
N ASP A 88 3.24 -9.49 14.45
CA ASP A 88 3.74 -8.49 13.51
C ASP A 88 2.66 -7.52 13.04
N CYS A 89 1.41 -7.73 13.47
CA CYS A 89 0.23 -7.04 13.01
C CYS A 89 0.27 -6.70 11.50
N PRO A 90 0.04 -7.71 10.64
CA PRO A 90 0.00 -7.50 9.21
C PRO A 90 -1.12 -6.51 8.86
N LEU A 91 -0.80 -5.62 7.92
CA LEU A 91 -1.71 -4.70 7.28
C LEU A 91 -1.74 -5.03 5.78
N CYS A 92 -2.92 -5.36 5.30
CA CYS A 92 -3.21 -5.56 3.89
C CYS A 92 -3.59 -4.21 3.26
N CYS A 93 -2.80 -3.75 2.30
CA CYS A 93 -3.09 -2.57 1.51
C CYS A 93 -3.61 -3.00 0.14
N ALA A 94 -4.83 -2.61 -0.21
CA ALA A 94 -5.36 -2.77 -1.57
C ALA A 94 -5.55 -1.38 -2.19
N CYS A 95 -4.77 -1.05 -3.22
CA CYS A 95 -4.77 0.26 -3.84
C CYS A 95 -5.26 0.17 -5.28
N HIS A 96 -6.14 1.10 -5.66
CA HIS A 96 -6.71 1.21 -6.99
C HIS A 96 -6.27 2.51 -7.63
N ASP A 97 -5.69 2.41 -8.83
CA ASP A 97 -5.21 3.55 -9.63
C ASP A 97 -6.20 4.01 -10.71
N GLY A 98 -7.35 3.36 -10.81
CA GLY A 98 -8.35 3.59 -11.87
C GLY A 98 -8.44 2.46 -12.89
N VAL A 99 -7.41 1.62 -12.98
CA VAL A 99 -7.31 0.52 -13.94
C VAL A 99 -7.27 -0.82 -13.22
N GLU A 100 -6.38 -0.97 -12.23
CA GLU A 100 -6.15 -2.23 -11.54
C GLU A 100 -6.13 -2.07 -10.02
N ILE A 101 -6.30 -3.19 -9.31
CA ILE A 101 -6.17 -3.27 -7.86
C ILE A 101 -4.87 -3.98 -7.55
N ILE A 102 -3.97 -3.29 -6.87
CA ILE A 102 -2.68 -3.79 -6.44
C ILE A 102 -2.68 -4.03 -4.93
N TYR A 103 -2.29 -5.23 -4.54
CA TYR A 103 -2.22 -5.69 -3.15
C TYR A 103 -0.78 -5.67 -2.65
N THR A 104 -0.56 -5.01 -1.52
CA THR A 104 0.74 -4.96 -0.85
C THR A 104 0.56 -5.23 0.64
N ASN A 105 1.43 -6.07 1.21
CA ASN A 105 1.44 -6.33 2.64
C ASN A 105 2.48 -5.46 3.34
N THR A 106 2.09 -4.91 4.49
CA THR A 106 2.96 -4.10 5.34
C THR A 106 2.62 -4.35 6.81
N THR A 107 3.23 -3.59 7.70
CA THR A 107 2.95 -3.62 9.13
C THR A 107 2.00 -2.48 9.49
N ALA A 108 1.00 -2.77 10.31
CA ALA A 108 0.08 -1.74 10.77
C ALA A 108 0.79 -0.66 11.62
N PRO A 109 0.31 0.61 11.60
CA PRO A 109 0.85 1.65 12.46
C PRO A 109 0.75 1.26 13.95
N ARG A 110 1.70 1.69 14.79
CA ARG A 110 1.80 1.27 16.20
C ARG A 110 0.53 1.49 17.03
N ASN A 111 -0.29 2.48 16.66
CA ASN A 111 -1.52 2.84 17.38
C ASN A 111 -2.75 2.05 16.91
N SER A 112 -2.59 1.12 15.97
CA SER A 112 -3.65 0.21 15.52
C SER A 112 -4.09 -0.73 16.66
N PRO A 113 -5.34 -1.24 16.64
CA PRO A 113 -5.88 -2.14 17.67
C PRO A 113 -4.99 -3.37 17.97
N CYS A 114 -4.36 -3.94 16.95
CA CYS A 114 -3.45 -5.07 17.07
C CYS A 114 -2.08 -4.70 17.68
N GLY A 115 -1.59 -3.47 17.49
CA GLY A 115 -0.35 -2.98 18.09
C GLY A 115 -0.45 -2.84 19.61
N LYS A 116 -1.67 -2.63 20.14
CA LYS A 116 -1.94 -2.61 21.58
C LYS A 116 -1.72 -3.97 22.25
N LEU A 117 -1.92 -5.08 21.53
CA LEU A 117 -1.63 -6.42 22.04
C LEU A 117 -0.13 -6.63 22.35
N ARG A 118 0.77 -5.80 21.78
CA ARG A 118 2.19 -5.79 22.17
C ARG A 118 2.45 -5.05 23.49
N LYS A 119 1.57 -4.15 23.94
CA LYS A 119 1.74 -3.40 25.20
C LYS A 119 1.11 -4.09 26.41
N ASP A 120 0.10 -4.94 26.21
CA ASP A 120 -0.69 -5.50 27.31
C ASP A 120 -0.48 -7.00 27.57
N LYS A 121 0.69 -7.58 27.25
CA LYS A 121 1.00 -8.97 27.64
C LYS A 121 2.24 -9.08 28.51
N ASN A 122 2.05 -8.77 29.79
CA ASN A 122 2.44 -9.74 30.82
C ASN A 122 1.48 -10.93 30.69
N PRO A 123 1.93 -12.15 30.37
CA PRO A 123 1.05 -13.31 30.36
C PRO A 123 0.78 -13.71 31.81
N ARG A 124 -0.26 -13.13 32.41
CA ARG A 124 -0.87 -13.70 33.61
C ARG A 124 -2.30 -14.14 33.29
N THR A 125 -2.44 -15.46 33.31
CA THR A 125 -3.62 -16.19 33.79
C THR A 125 -4.90 -16.09 32.97
N LEU A 126 -5.20 -17.18 32.26
CA LEU A 126 -6.46 -17.91 32.39
C LEU A 126 -6.21 -19.38 32.01
#